data_AF-A0A1T4Y8C5-F1
#
_entry.id   AF-A0A1T4Y8C5-F1
#
_cell.length_a   1.000
_cell.length_b   1.000
_cell.length_c   1.000
_cell.angle_alpha   90.00
_cell.angle_beta   90.00
_cell.angle_gamma   90.00
#
_symmetry.space_group_name_H-M   'P 1'
#
loop_
_entity.id
_entity.type
_entity.pdbx_description
1 polymer ?
#
loop_
_entity_poly.entity_id
_entity_poly.type
_entity_poly.pdbx_seq_one_letter_code
_entity_poly.pdbx_strand_id
1 'polypeptide(L)'
;MLERLRQMKDKGLSAALRLALNEKFSRYGKISALRLDTGAHELHVDVLLDGEAHETTLTVEQYDLLREGDGLVIILGNVAASRPWLEHIINDAADSLLENRKLPVEHPALAKVLSMVL
;
A
#
# COMPACT_ATOMS: atom_id res chain seq x y z
N MET A 1 22.84 -6.20 12.64
CA MET A 1 22.02 -7.42 12.86
C MET A 1 20.54 -7.11 12.84
N LEU A 2 20.07 -6.12 13.61
CA LEU A 2 18.65 -5.69 13.66
C LEU A 2 18.10 -5.23 12.29
N GLU A 3 18.89 -4.47 11.52
CA GLU A 3 18.45 -3.98 10.20
C GLU A 3 18.20 -5.11 9.19
N ARG A 4 19.03 -6.16 9.20
CA ARG A 4 18.83 -7.33 8.32
C ARG A 4 17.58 -8.11 8.69
N LEU A 5 17.28 -8.23 10.00
CA LEU A 5 16.05 -8.87 10.46
C LEU A 5 14.81 -8.08 10.02
N ARG A 6 14.85 -6.74 10.11
CA ARG A 6 13.78 -5.88 9.57
C ARG A 6 13.62 -6.08 8.06
N GLN A 7 14.70 -6.02 7.29
CA GLN A 7 14.64 -6.25 5.84
C GLN A 7 14.07 -7.62 5.47
N MET A 8 14.34 -8.66 6.25
CA MET A 8 13.75 -9.99 6.05
C MET A 8 12.25 -9.99 6.40
N LYS A 9 11.86 -9.37 7.52
CA LYS A 9 10.45 -9.16 7.90
C LYS A 9 9.70 -8.42 6.79
N ASP A 10 10.24 -7.29 6.34
CA ASP A 10 9.66 -6.43 5.32
C ASP A 10 9.51 -7.15 3.99
N LYS A 11 10.49 -7.97 3.57
CA LYS A 11 10.35 -8.83 2.39
C LYS A 11 9.20 -9.83 2.51
N GLY A 12 9.06 -10.48 3.67
CA GLY A 12 7.96 -11.41 3.94
C GLY A 12 6.60 -10.72 3.91
N LEU A 13 6.49 -9.57 4.57
CA LEU A 13 5.28 -8.75 4.59
C LEU A 13 4.93 -8.22 3.19
N SER A 14 5.93 -7.79 2.42
CA SER A 14 5.75 -7.34 1.04
C SER A 14 5.17 -8.44 0.16
N ALA A 15 5.68 -9.67 0.27
CA ALA A 15 5.14 -10.81 -0.47
C ALA A 15 3.68 -11.11 -0.09
N ALA A 16 3.36 -11.09 1.21
CA ALA A 16 2.01 -11.34 1.69
C ALA A 16 1.02 -10.23 1.30
N LEU A 17 1.42 -8.95 1.40
CA LEU A 17 0.63 -7.81 0.95
C LEU A 17 0.35 -7.88 -0.55
N ARG A 18 1.37 -8.20 -1.35
CA ARG A 18 1.21 -8.36 -2.80
C ARG A 18 0.16 -9.41 -3.15
N LEU A 19 0.20 -10.56 -2.49
CA LEU A 19 -0.78 -11.62 -2.71
C LEU A 19 -2.20 -11.15 -2.37
N ALA A 20 -2.37 -10.51 -1.21
CA ALA A 20 -3.67 -10.01 -0.78
C ALA A 20 -4.20 -8.85 -1.65
N LEU A 21 -3.33 -7.99 -2.18
CA LEU A 21 -3.72 -6.89 -3.06
C LEU A 21 -4.00 -7.33 -4.49
N ASN A 22 -3.27 -8.32 -5.01
CA ASN A 22 -3.48 -8.82 -6.37
C ASN A 22 -4.91 -9.33 -6.60
N GLU A 23 -5.54 -9.94 -5.59
CA GLU A 23 -6.94 -10.39 -5.68
C GLU A 23 -7.87 -9.21 -6.00
N LYS A 24 -7.76 -8.12 -5.26
CA LYS A 24 -8.56 -6.90 -5.46
C LYS A 24 -8.17 -6.11 -6.71
N PHE A 25 -6.87 -6.12 -7.05
CA PHE A 25 -6.34 -5.32 -8.15
C PHE A 25 -6.51 -5.97 -9.53
N SER A 26 -6.75 -7.28 -9.58
CA SER A 26 -6.82 -8.09 -10.82
C SER A 26 -7.72 -7.54 -11.93
N ARG A 27 -8.73 -6.73 -11.60
CA ARG A 27 -9.63 -6.08 -12.57
C ARG A 27 -9.08 -4.84 -13.27
N TYR A 28 -7.93 -4.32 -12.80
CA TYR A 28 -7.30 -3.09 -13.29
C TYR A 28 -5.93 -3.34 -13.94
N GLY A 29 -5.43 -4.57 -13.83
CA GLY A 29 -4.10 -4.96 -14.27
C GLY A 29 -3.43 -5.89 -13.26
N LYS A 30 -2.09 -5.83 -13.20
CA LYS A 30 -1.28 -6.75 -12.41
C LYS A 30 -0.23 -6.02 -11.59
N ILE A 31 -0.13 -6.37 -10.30
CA ILE A 31 0.99 -5.91 -9.45
C ILE A 31 2.23 -6.75 -9.78
N SER A 32 3.23 -6.12 -10.37
CA SER A 32 4.50 -6.74 -10.77
C SER A 32 5.50 -6.76 -9.62
N ALA A 33 5.51 -5.72 -8.79
CA ALA A 33 6.29 -5.65 -7.56
C ALA A 33 5.56 -4.89 -6.46
N LEU A 34 5.85 -5.26 -5.21
CA LEU A 34 5.44 -4.52 -4.03
C LEU A 34 6.57 -4.58 -3.03
N ARG A 35 6.89 -3.45 -2.42
CA ARG A 35 7.91 -3.32 -1.38
C ARG A 35 7.39 -2.43 -0.27
N LEU A 36 7.25 -3.01 0.91
CA LEU A 36 6.97 -2.31 2.16
C LEU A 36 8.31 -1.96 2.83
N ASP A 37 8.49 -0.71 3.20
CA ASP A 37 9.55 -0.30 4.12
C ASP A 37 8.91 0.18 5.42
N THR A 38 8.90 -0.70 6.43
CA THR A 38 8.28 -0.39 7.72
C THR A 38 9.12 0.59 8.53
N GLY A 39 10.40 0.78 8.19
CA GLY A 39 11.25 1.77 8.83
C GLY A 39 11.03 3.18 8.30
N ALA A 40 10.79 3.31 6.99
CA ALA A 40 10.51 4.58 6.33
C ALA A 40 9.02 4.94 6.30
N HIS A 41 8.13 4.01 6.69
CA HIS A 41 6.67 4.17 6.55
C HIS A 41 6.28 4.41 5.08
N GLU A 42 6.88 3.63 4.19
CA GLU A 42 6.65 3.73 2.75
C GLU A 42 6.16 2.41 2.16
N LEU A 43 5.27 2.52 1.17
CA LEU A 43 4.82 1.40 0.36
C LEU A 43 5.05 1.73 -1.12
N HIS A 44 5.91 0.95 -1.77
CA HIS A 44 6.19 1.04 -3.19
C HIS A 44 5.47 -0.07 -3.93
N VAL A 45 4.78 0.26 -5.02
CA VAL A 45 4.01 -0.68 -5.83
C VAL A 45 4.27 -0.39 -7.29
N ASP A 46 4.74 -1.40 -8.02
CA ASP A 46 4.81 -1.37 -9.48
C ASP A 46 3.64 -2.17 -10.03
N VAL A 47 2.88 -1.53 -10.92
CA VAL A 47 1.69 -2.12 -11.54
C VAL A 47 1.74 -1.96 -13.05
N LEU A 48 1.43 -3.04 -13.78
CA LEU A 48 1.08 -2.95 -15.19
C LEU A 48 -0.44 -2.81 -15.28
N LEU A 49 -0.90 -1.61 -15.58
CA LEU A 49 -2.32 -1.30 -15.75
C LEU A 49 -2.82 -1.84 -17.10
N ASP A 50 -4.06 -2.33 -17.12
CA ASP A 50 -4.67 -2.78 -18.37
C ASP A 50 -4.80 -1.61 -19.36
N GLY A 51 -4.37 -1.84 -20.59
CA GLY A 51 -4.32 -0.81 -21.64
C GLY A 51 -3.05 0.04 -21.65
N GLU A 52 -2.17 -0.10 -20.66
CA GLU A 52 -0.88 0.59 -20.64
C GLU A 52 0.25 -0.29 -21.19
N ALA A 53 1.16 0.33 -21.94
CA ALA A 53 2.33 -0.37 -22.51
C ALA A 53 3.48 -0.54 -21.51
N HIS A 54 3.51 0.28 -20.46
CA HIS A 54 4.58 0.34 -19.48
C HIS A 54 4.02 0.36 -18.06
N GLU A 55 4.83 -0.14 -17.13
CA GLU A 55 4.51 -0.13 -15.71
C GLU A 55 4.30 1.29 -15.17
N THR A 56 3.45 1.37 -14.17
CA THR A 56 3.19 2.57 -13.39
C THR A 56 3.66 2.30 -11.96
N THR A 57 4.49 3.19 -11.44
CA THR A 57 5.00 3.10 -10.07
C THR A 57 4.15 4.00 -9.19
N LEU A 58 3.76 3.48 -8.03
CA LEU A 58 3.05 4.18 -6.97
C LEU A 58 3.87 4.09 -5.70
N THR A 59 4.00 5.20 -4.99
CA THR A 59 4.62 5.25 -3.67
C THR A 59 3.66 5.92 -2.71
N VAL A 60 3.23 5.20 -1.67
CA VAL A 60 2.56 5.81 -0.53
C VAL A 60 3.64 6.23 0.46
N GLU A 61 3.76 7.52 0.67
CA GLU A 61 4.74 8.13 1.56
C GLU A 61 4.13 8.36 2.94
N GLN A 62 4.92 8.16 4.00
CA GLN A 62 4.56 8.53 5.38
C GLN A 62 3.18 7.99 5.83
N TYR A 63 2.89 6.72 5.52
CA TYR A 63 1.66 6.11 6.01
C TYR A 63 1.74 5.87 7.53
N ASP A 64 0.60 5.87 8.20
CA ASP A 64 0.50 5.40 9.58
C ASP A 64 -0.46 4.21 9.70
N LEU A 65 -0.20 3.34 10.67
CA LEU A 65 -1.04 2.18 10.98
C LEU A 65 -1.49 2.29 12.43
N LEU A 66 -2.81 2.25 12.61
CA LEU A 66 -3.42 2.39 13.93
C LEU A 66 -4.43 1.26 14.16
N ARG A 67 -4.58 0.86 15.43
CA ARG A 67 -5.73 0.08 15.87
C ARG A 67 -6.82 1.04 16.34
N GLU A 68 -7.99 0.95 15.74
CA GLU A 68 -9.18 1.68 16.17
C GLU A 68 -10.28 0.66 16.51
N GLY A 69 -10.61 0.55 17.80
CA GLY A 69 -11.48 -0.51 18.31
C GLY A 69 -10.90 -1.90 18.02
N ASP A 70 -11.72 -2.76 17.41
CA ASP A 70 -11.32 -4.10 16.98
C ASP A 70 -10.71 -4.15 15.57
N GLY A 71 -10.61 -2.99 14.90
CA GLY A 71 -10.17 -2.86 13.52
C GLY A 71 -8.77 -2.28 13.35
N LEU A 72 -8.26 -2.36 12.12
CA LEU A 72 -7.06 -1.66 11.68
C LEU A 72 -7.43 -0.55 10.72
N VAL A 73 -6.77 0.59 10.87
CA VAL A 73 -6.91 1.76 10.01
C VAL A 73 -5.53 2.15 9.50
N ILE A 74 -5.44 2.40 8.19
CA ILE A 74 -4.27 3.04 7.58
C ILE A 74 -4.58 4.52 7.45
N ILE A 75 -3.72 5.39 7.97
CA ILE A 75 -3.73 6.80 7.59
C ILE A 75 -2.84 6.91 6.37
N LEU A 76 -3.43 7.22 5.21
CA LEU A 76 -2.66 7.42 3.99
C LEU A 76 -1.96 8.77 4.05
N GLY A 77 -0.64 8.78 3.85
CA GLY A 77 0.07 10.01 3.53
C GLY A 77 -0.11 10.39 2.06
N ASN A 78 0.86 11.11 1.50
CA ASN A 78 0.82 11.49 0.10
C ASN A 78 1.11 10.28 -0.79
N VAL A 79 0.44 10.19 -1.94
CA VAL A 79 0.77 9.17 -2.94
C VAL A 79 1.51 9.84 -4.08
N ALA A 80 2.72 9.39 -4.38
CA ALA A 80 3.43 9.76 -5.59
C ALA A 80 3.16 8.72 -6.69
N ALA A 81 3.04 9.15 -7.93
CA ALA A 81 2.90 8.23 -9.07
C ALA A 81 3.81 8.63 -10.23
N SER A 82 4.33 7.64 -10.97
CA SER A 82 5.10 7.91 -12.19
C SER A 82 4.26 8.59 -13.29
N ARG A 83 2.93 8.58 -13.14
CA ARG A 83 1.96 9.25 -14.02
C ARG A 83 1.28 10.40 -13.26
N PRO A 84 1.48 11.67 -13.65
CA PRO A 84 0.95 12.81 -12.91
C PRO A 84 -0.58 12.79 -12.73
N TRP A 85 -1.33 12.37 -13.75
CA TRP A 85 -2.79 12.31 -13.65
C TRP A 85 -3.26 11.32 -12.59
N LEU A 86 -2.55 10.20 -12.40
CA LEU A 86 -2.91 9.18 -11.44
C LEU A 86 -2.56 9.63 -10.02
N GLU A 87 -1.43 10.32 -9.86
CA GLU A 87 -1.05 10.99 -8.62
C GLU A 87 -2.15 11.96 -8.16
N HIS A 88 -2.60 12.85 -9.05
CA HIS A 88 -3.65 13.82 -8.73
C HIS A 88 -4.97 13.12 -8.35
N ILE A 89 -5.44 12.17 -9.16
CA ILE A 89 -6.71 11.49 -8.88
C ILE A 89 -6.66 10.73 -7.55
N ILE A 90 -5.56 10.04 -7.23
CA ILE A 90 -5.47 9.27 -5.98
C ILE A 90 -5.47 10.20 -4.76
N ASN A 91 -4.70 11.30 -4.81
CA ASN A 91 -4.67 12.23 -3.69
C ASN A 91 -5.98 13.00 -3.54
N ASP A 92 -6.58 13.46 -4.65
CA ASP A 92 -7.89 14.12 -4.63
C ASP A 92 -8.96 13.17 -4.06
N ALA A 93 -8.94 11.90 -4.45
CA ALA A 93 -9.84 10.89 -3.91
C ALA A 93 -9.59 10.62 -2.42
N ALA A 94 -8.33 10.53 -1.99
CA ALA A 94 -7.98 10.37 -0.58
C ALA A 94 -8.46 11.56 0.25
N ASP A 95 -8.29 12.78 -0.23
CA ASP A 95 -8.72 13.99 0.49
C ASP A 95 -10.24 14.17 0.52
N SER A 96 -10.93 13.82 -0.56
CA SER A 96 -12.37 14.05 -0.69
C SER A 96 -13.24 12.93 -0.14
N LEU A 97 -12.78 11.68 -0.21
CA LEU A 97 -13.58 10.50 0.15
C LEU A 97 -13.25 9.95 1.53
N LEU A 98 -12.06 10.24 2.07
CA LEU A 98 -11.60 9.68 3.33
C LEU A 98 -11.42 10.80 4.37
N GLU A 99 -12.16 10.70 5.47
CA GLU A 99 -11.99 11.62 6.59
C GLU A 99 -10.56 11.48 7.16
N ASN A 100 -9.78 12.56 7.11
CA ASN A 100 -8.37 12.59 7.50
C ASN A 100 -7.52 11.50 6.81
N ARG A 101 -7.86 11.14 5.56
CA ARG A 101 -7.19 10.06 4.80
C ARG A 101 -7.18 8.70 5.52
N LYS A 102 -8.11 8.47 6.47
CA LYS A 102 -8.27 7.19 7.16
C LYS A 102 -8.92 6.18 6.25
N LEU A 103 -8.21 5.09 5.98
CA LEU A 103 -8.68 3.95 5.22
C LEU A 103 -8.84 2.73 6.15
N PRO A 104 -10.08 2.35 6.51
CA PRO A 104 -10.33 1.11 7.24
C PRO A 104 -9.87 -0.12 6.46
N VAL A 105 -9.13 -1.01 7.12
CA VAL A 105 -8.66 -2.26 6.51
C VAL A 105 -9.73 -3.34 6.68
N GLU A 106 -10.68 -3.37 5.75
CA GLU A 106 -11.78 -4.34 5.81
C GLU A 106 -11.38 -5.75 5.34
N HIS A 107 -10.34 -5.86 4.50
CA HIS A 107 -9.97 -7.15 3.94
C HIS A 107 -9.23 -8.02 4.96
N PRO A 108 -9.72 -9.21 5.33
CA PRO A 108 -9.14 -10.00 6.41
C PRO A 108 -7.66 -10.37 6.17
N ALA A 109 -7.29 -10.67 4.92
CA ALA A 109 -5.91 -10.98 4.58
C ALA A 109 -5.00 -9.75 4.71
N LEU A 110 -5.48 -8.54 4.36
CA LEU A 110 -4.71 -7.31 4.52
C LEU A 110 -4.59 -6.96 6.01
N ALA A 111 -5.68 -7.05 6.77
CA ALA A 111 -5.68 -6.80 8.21
C ALA A 111 -4.69 -7.74 8.93
N LYS A 112 -4.70 -9.03 8.60
CA LYS A 112 -3.75 -10.00 9.16
C LYS A 112 -2.29 -9.60 8.88
N VAL A 113 -1.96 -9.26 7.64
CA VAL A 113 -0.58 -8.91 7.27
C VAL A 113 -0.16 -7.58 7.91
N LEU A 114 -1.01 -6.56 7.88
CA LEU A 114 -0.71 -5.24 8.46
C LEU A 114 -0.65 -5.28 9.99
N SER A 115 -1.38 -6.19 10.64
CA SER A 115 -1.28 -6.39 12.10
C SER A 115 0.10 -6.86 12.57
N MET A 116 0.91 -7.42 11.66
CA MET A 116 2.29 -7.86 11.94
C MET A 116 3.32 -6.73 11.76
N VAL A 117 2.88 -5.57 11.23
CA VAL A 117 3.71 -4.37 11.14
C VAL A 117 3.78 -3.71 12.51
N LEU A 118 2.63 -3.56 13.18
CA LEU A 118 2.46 -3.13 14.58
C LEU A 118 3.16 -4.09 15.55
#